data_AF-A0A429ZU49-F1
#
_entry.id   AF-A0A429ZU49-F1
#
_cell.length_a   1.000
_cell.length_b   1.000
_cell.length_c   1.000
_cell.angle_alpha   90.00
_cell.angle_beta   90.00
_cell.angle_gamma   90.00
#
_symmetry.space_group_name_H-M   'P 1'
#
loop_
_entity.id
_entity.type
_entity.pdbx_description
1 polymer ?
#
loop_
_entity_poly.entity_id
_entity_poly.type
_entity_poly.pdbx_seq_one_letter_code
_entity_poly.pdbx_strand_id
1 'polypeptide(L)' 'MLDFIWVAILALLTIISLIFFLTTLSSDMNAVKRLKKKKSSLVINFSLFAISLISLGLIIYLFLALKTQVDILS' A
#
# COMPACT_ATOMS: atom_id res chain seq x y z
N MET A 1 -5.38 21.02 -15.86
CA MET A 1 -4.05 20.61 -15.32
C MET A 1 -3.99 20.70 -13.79
N LEU A 2 -4.79 21.58 -13.16
CA LEU A 2 -5.06 21.59 -11.71
C LEU A 2 -5.91 20.39 -11.25
N ASP A 3 -6.61 19.73 -12.18
CA ASP A 3 -7.55 18.64 -11.94
C ASP A 3 -6.90 17.31 -11.52
N PHE A 4 -5.56 17.21 -11.52
CA PHE A 4 -4.85 16.00 -11.10
C PHE A 4 -4.11 16.15 -9.76
N ILE A 5 -4.22 17.32 -9.10
CA ILE A 5 -3.59 17.56 -7.78
C ILE A 5 -4.09 16.56 -6.74
N TRP A 6 -5.37 16.17 -6.80
CA TRP A 6 -5.93 15.15 -5.90
C TRP A 6 -5.22 13.80 -6.04
N VAL A 7 -4.80 13.41 -7.25
CA VAL A 7 -4.02 12.18 -7.50
C VAL A 7 -2.65 12.27 -6.83
N ALA A 8 -1.99 13.42 -6.94
CA ALA A 8 -0.70 13.64 -6.30
C ALA A 8 -0.80 13.59 -4.76
N ILE A 9 -1.86 14.16 -4.18
CA ILE A 9 -2.13 14.09 -2.74
C ILE A 9 -2.41 12.66 -2.29
N LEU A 10 -3.22 11.91 -3.03
CA LEU A 10 -3.49 10.49 -2.76
C LEU A 10 -2.22 9.64 -2.83
N ALA A 11 -1.37 9.86 -3.84
CA ALA A 11 -0.10 9.18 -3.95
C ALA A 11 0.81 9.47 -2.74
N LEU A 12 0.87 10.73 -2.31
CA LEU A 12 1.65 11.14 -1.15
C LEU A 12 1.13 10.49 0.15
N LEU A 13 -0.18 10.52 0.38
CA LEU A 13 -0.82 9.88 1.54
C LEU A 13 -0.57 8.37 1.56
N THR A 14 -0.62 7.73 0.39
CA THR A 14 -0.34 6.31 0.23
C THR A 14 1.10 5.98 0.63
N ILE A 15 2.08 6.77 0.16
CA ILE A 15 3.50 6.59 0.51
C ILE A 15 3.71 6.78 2.01
N ILE A 16 3.15 7.82 2.61
CA ILE A 16 3.26 8.09 4.05
C ILE A 16 2.66 6.94 4.87
N SER A 17 1.48 6.47 4.48
CA SER A 17 0.81 5.33 5.13
C SER A 17 1.66 4.06 5.04
N LEU A 18 2.27 3.79 3.87
CA LEU A 18 3.15 2.64 3.67
C LEU A 18 4.40 2.70 4.56
N ILE A 19 5.03 3.88 4.67
CA ILE A 19 6.19 4.09 5.54
C ILE A 19 5.82 3.84 6.99
N PHE A 20 4.72 4.45 7.47
CA PHE A 20 4.24 4.28 8.83
C PHE A 20 3.92 2.81 9.15
N PHE A 21 3.31 2.11 8.20
CA PHE A 21 3.01 0.70 8.31
C PHE A 21 4.28 -0.14 8.43
N LEU A 22 5.29 0.10 7.59
CA LEU A 22 6.58 -0.60 7.63
C LEU A 22 7.32 -0.36 8.95
N THR A 23 7.33 0.89 9.46
CA THR A 23 7.95 1.20 10.75
C THR A 23 7.26 0.48 11.91
N THR A 24 5.92 0.42 11.87
CA THR A 24 5.12 -0.28 12.88
C THR A 24 5.36 -1.79 12.82
N LEU A 25 5.35 -2.38 11.62
CA LEU A 25 5.60 -3.80 11.39
C LEU A 25 7.00 -4.22 11.89
N SER A 26 8.01 -3.39 11.62
CA SER A 26 9.39 -3.62 12.08
C SER A 26 9.49 -3.58 13.60
N SER A 27 8.84 -2.59 14.24
CA SER A 27 8.78 -2.47 15.70
C SER A 27 8.07 -3.67 16.33
N ASP A 28 6.91 -4.06 15.80
CA ASP A 28 6.13 -5.21 16.26
C ASP A 28 6.91 -6.51 16.13
N MET A 29 7.66 -6.69 15.03
CA MET A 29 8.50 -7.86 14.84
C MET A 29 9.64 -7.92 15.87
N ASN A 30 10.23 -6.78 16.21
CA ASN A 30 11.24 -6.69 17.26
C ASN A 30 10.65 -6.95 18.66
N ALA A 31 9.45 -6.45 18.94
CA ALA A 31 8.74 -6.67 20.20
C ALA A 31 8.33 -8.15 20.37
N VAL A 32 7.82 -8.80 19.32
CA VAL A 32 7.46 -10.23 19.33
C VAL A 32 8.69 -11.11 19.55
N LYS A 33 9.83 -10.79 18.91
CA LYS A 33 11.11 -11.49 19.14
C LYS A 33 11.60 -11.34 20.58
N ARG A 34 11.52 -10.13 21.16
CA ARG A 34 11.95 -9.86 22.54
C ARG A 34 11.03 -10.47 23.60
N LEU A 35 9.71 -10.40 23.40
CA LEU A 35 8.71 -10.76 24.41
C LEU A 35 8.15 -12.19 24.26
N LYS A 36 8.66 -12.99 23.31
CA LYS A 36 8.17 -14.36 22.99
C LYS A 36 6.65 -14.44 22.79
N LYS A 37 6.02 -13.34 22.35
CA LYS A 37 4.56 -13.29 22.15
C LYS A 37 4.15 -14.17 20.96
N LYS A 38 2.88 -14.63 20.96
CA LYS A 38 2.32 -15.43 19.86
C LYS A 38 2.46 -14.67 18.54
N LYS A 39 3.07 -15.32 17.54
CA LYS A 39 3.33 -14.76 16.20
C LYS A 39 2.05 -14.50 15.38
N SER A 40 0.88 -14.90 15.86
CA SER A 40 -0.42 -14.76 15.18
C SER A 40 -0.72 -13.31 14.77
N SER A 41 -0.40 -12.33 15.62
CA SER A 41 -0.58 -10.91 15.31
C SER A 41 0.29 -10.45 14.14
N LEU A 42 1.49 -11.02 14.03
CA LEU A 42 2.47 -10.70 13.01
C LEU A 42 2.04 -11.25 11.64
N VAL A 43 1.42 -12.43 11.62
CA VAL A 43 0.84 -13.02 10.40
C VAL A 43 -0.31 -12.16 9.88
N ILE A 44 -1.19 -11.67 10.76
CA ILE A 44 -2.30 -10.79 10.37
C ILE A 44 -1.74 -9.47 9.78
N ASN A 45 -0.79 -8.82 10.45
CA ASN A 45 -0.17 -7.60 9.94
C ASN A 45 0.53 -7.85 8.58
N PHE A 46 1.23 -8.98 8.42
CA PHE A 46 1.85 -9.32 7.14
C PHE A 46 0.82 -9.58 6.03
N SER A 47 -0.30 -10.22 6.35
CA SER A 47 -1.39 -10.42 5.39
C SER A 47 -2.05 -9.11 4.96
N LEU A 48 -2.26 -8.17 5.89
CA LEU A 48 -2.75 -6.81 5.59
C LEU A 48 -1.77 -6.05 4.69
N PHE A 49 -0.47 -6.22 4.91
CA PHE A 49 0.56 -5.65 4.04
C PHE A 49 0.50 -6.20 2.62
N ALA A 50 0.39 -7.52 2.48
CA ALA A 50 0.28 -8.17 1.17
C ALA A 50 -0.98 -7.71 0.42
N ILE A 51 -2.12 -7.61 1.11
CA ILE A 51 -3.37 -7.10 0.53
C ILE A 51 -3.21 -5.64 0.08
N SER A 52 -2.56 -4.80 0.88
CA SER A 52 -2.25 -3.41 0.53
C SER A 52 -1.40 -3.33 -0.76
N LEU A 53 -0.34 -4.13 -0.87
CA LEU A 53 0.51 -4.16 -2.08
C LEU A 53 -0.25 -4.63 -3.32
N ILE A 54 -1.08 -5.68 -3.19
CA ILE A 54 -1.95 -6.16 -4.28
C ILE A 54 -2.92 -5.05 -4.71
N SER A 55 -3.49 -4.33 -3.75
CA SER A 55 -4.43 -3.24 -4.04
C SER A 55 -3.74 -2.10 -4.79
N LEU A 56 -2.51 -1.74 -4.42
CA LEU A 56 -1.72 -0.75 -5.16
C LEU A 56 -1.40 -1.22 -6.58
N GLY A 57 -1.01 -2.49 -6.75
CA GLY A 57 -0.78 -3.09 -8.07
C GLY A 57 -2.04 -3.05 -8.94
N LEU A 58 -3.21 -3.36 -8.39
CA LEU A 58 -4.50 -3.29 -9.08
C LEU A 58 -4.86 -1.87 -9.51
N ILE A 59 -4.64 -0.87 -8.65
CA ILE A 59 -4.89 0.53 -8.98
C ILE A 59 -4.03 0.96 -10.17
N ILE A 60 -2.73 0.63 -10.16
CA ILE A 60 -1.81 0.94 -11.26
C ILE A 60 -2.27 0.24 -12.55
N TYR A 61 -2.62 -1.04 -12.47
CA TYR A 61 -3.11 -1.81 -13.61
C TYR A 61 -4.37 -1.21 -14.22
N LEU A 62 -5.36 -0.88 -13.38
CA LEU A 62 -6.61 -0.26 -13.83
C LEU A 62 -6.36 1.09 -14.49
N PHE A 63 -5.46 1.89 -13.92
CA PHE A 63 -5.08 3.17 -14.52
C PHE A 63 -4.41 3.00 -15.88
N LEU A 64 -3.52 2.01 -16.02
CA LEU A 64 -2.89 1.69 -17.29
C LEU A 64 -3.91 1.22 -18.33
N ALA A 65 -4.81 0.31 -17.94
CA ALA A 65 -5.87 -0.21 -18.79
C ALA A 65 -6.82 0.92 -19.27
N LEU A 66 -7.19 1.83 -18.36
CA LEU A 66 -7.98 3.02 -18.69
C LEU A 66 -7.24 3.91 -19.68
N LYS A 67 -5.95 4.18 -19.45
CA LYS A 67 -5.14 4.97 -20.38
C LYS A 67 -5.12 4.34 -21.77
N THR A 68 -4.88 3.03 -21.86
CA THR A 68 -4.88 2.30 -23.13
C THR A 68 -6.24 2.36 -23.82
N GLN A 69 -7.35 2.26 -23.07
CA GLN A 69 -8.69 2.40 -23.67
C GLN A 69 -8.91 3.81 -24.22
N VAL A 70 -8.52 4.85 -23.49
CA VAL A 70 -8.65 6.24 -23.94
C VAL A 70 -7.81 6.50 -25.19
N ASP A 71 -6.55 6.04 -25.23
CA ASP A 71 -5.67 6.21 -26.39
C ASP A 71 -6.17 5.46 -27.64
N ILE A 72 -6.91 4.36 -27.49
CA ILE A 72 -7.50 3.61 -28.62
C ILE A 72 -8.80 4.26 -29.14
N LEU A 73 -9.55 4.92 -28.26
CA LEU A 73 -10.83 5.56 -28.59
C LEU A 73 -10.69 7.02 -29.07
N SER A 74 -9.50 7.62 -28.96
CA SER A 74 -9.15 8.96 -29.49
C SER A 74 -8.48 8.88 -30.85
#